data_AF-A0A9D7GL10-F1
#
_entry.id   AF-A0A9D7GL10-F1
#
_cell.length_a   1.000
_cell.length_b   1.000
_cell.length_c   1.000
_cell.angle_alpha   90.00
_cell.angle_beta   90.00
_cell.angle_gamma   90.00
#
_symmetry.space_group_name_H-M   'P 1'
#
loop_
_entity.id
_entity.type
_entity.pdbx_description
1 polymer ?
#
loop_
_entity_poly.entity_id
_entity_poly.type
_entity_poly.pdbx_seq_one_letter_code
_entity_poly.pdbx_strand_id
1 'polypeptide(L)'
;MAAAEALRPLQLHERIQTLDVIRGFALLGIFLMNVEWFNRPIADLGAGVPAGLAGPDLVVAWLIHTFVASKFWPMFSLLFGMGFAVMLQRARASGSAFVATYARRTAALAAFGLLHGVLLWPGDILFAYAVTAAALLLTLFGTPKHWLALLLPFAVLAAIPATSSAGVAIVVLLFAALVALYLRDERSFRGWPRIALVVLAMALLMLVGGAVTLAKVGADKGAPLVVGALLLVVVAWLAGRHRGPPAQRALRAGVAIFLLPTLMMLAGGFYMMFGPPAQEGARAGAERPVAATPATAGKQPRAAAPSPVEDAGAKARAAQRAEVAKRLAERKAQAAEETRIMSGGTYAEAVRFRAGAYLRDLGQSVGLSVIALGLFLLGGWFIQSGMMVQPQRHLPAFRKLAVTGMLAGGALSIAASLVSLRPLERAADAPPDALWQLANALHMMGGLPLMLGYVACLVLALQAATGQRLLGWLAPAGRMALTNYLMQSLIASLFFYGYGLGHWGMPRAQQAVFVVVVFGLQVLLSHWWLARFRYGPIEWLWRWMTYGTRPALRLAASVAA
;
A
#
# COMPACT_ATOMS: atom_id res chain seq x y z
N MET A 1 -37.80 -19.12 -16.90
CA MET A 1 -36.84 -18.30 -16.12
C MET A 1 -36.77 -16.93 -16.77
N ALA A 2 -37.18 -15.87 -16.07
CA ALA A 2 -37.00 -14.51 -16.58
C ALA A 2 -35.50 -14.26 -16.85
N ALA A 3 -35.16 -13.75 -18.04
CA ALA A 3 -33.79 -13.44 -18.39
C ALA A 3 -33.23 -12.48 -17.33
N ALA A 4 -32.13 -12.88 -16.67
CA ALA A 4 -31.49 -12.05 -15.65
C ALA A 4 -31.16 -10.69 -16.25
N GLU A 5 -31.70 -9.61 -15.66
CA GLU A 5 -31.53 -8.27 -16.21
C GLU A 5 -30.03 -7.91 -16.19
N ALA A 6 -29.49 -7.41 -17.30
CA ALA A 6 -28.08 -7.04 -17.38
C ALA A 6 -27.79 -5.86 -16.43
N LEU A 7 -26.71 -5.94 -15.66
CA LEU A 7 -26.30 -4.86 -14.75
C LEU A 7 -26.01 -3.58 -15.54
N ARG A 8 -26.57 -2.43 -15.13
CA ARG A 8 -26.41 -1.15 -15.85
C ARG A 8 -25.51 -0.15 -15.12
N PRO A 9 -24.93 0.84 -15.83
CA PRO A 9 -24.25 1.97 -15.22
C PRO A 9 -25.11 2.69 -14.16
N LEU A 10 -24.46 3.17 -13.09
CA LEU A 10 -25.10 4.01 -12.06
C LEU A 10 -25.60 5.32 -12.67
N GLN A 11 -26.88 5.64 -12.45
CA GLN A 11 -27.46 6.94 -12.73
C GLN A 11 -27.03 7.97 -11.69
N LEU A 12 -27.19 9.25 -12.02
CA LEU A 12 -26.76 10.36 -11.14
C LEU A 12 -27.45 10.31 -9.76
N HIS A 13 -28.76 10.05 -9.74
CA HIS A 13 -29.57 10.02 -8.52
C HIS A 13 -29.32 8.79 -7.63
N GLU A 14 -28.71 7.73 -8.17
CA GLU A 14 -28.35 6.51 -7.41
C GLU A 14 -26.98 6.65 -6.72
N ARG A 15 -26.25 7.76 -6.92
CA ARG A 15 -24.91 7.95 -6.39
C ARG A 15 -24.92 8.44 -4.95
N ILE A 16 -24.05 7.84 -4.14
CA ILE A 16 -23.76 8.32 -2.79
C ILE A 16 -22.76 9.48 -2.89
N GLN A 17 -23.26 10.72 -2.83
CA GLN A 17 -22.44 11.94 -2.97
C GLN A 17 -21.25 11.97 -1.99
N THR A 18 -21.44 11.50 -0.77
CA THR A 18 -20.38 11.38 0.25
C THR A 18 -19.17 10.59 -0.26
N LEU A 19 -19.38 9.50 -1.01
CA LEU A 19 -18.28 8.72 -1.59
C LEU A 19 -17.54 9.51 -2.67
N ASP A 20 -18.26 10.30 -3.46
CA ASP A 20 -17.65 11.13 -4.51
C ASP A 20 -16.83 12.28 -3.89
N VAL A 21 -17.30 12.91 -2.82
CA VAL A 21 -16.52 13.91 -2.07
C VAL A 21 -15.25 13.31 -1.48
N ILE A 22 -15.36 12.15 -0.80
CA ILE A 22 -14.19 11.50 -0.20
C ILE A 22 -13.19 11.07 -1.28
N ARG A 23 -13.65 10.60 -2.46
CA ARG A 23 -12.76 10.34 -3.60
C ARG A 23 -12.06 11.61 -4.10
N GLY A 24 -12.78 12.71 -4.23
CA GLY A 24 -12.22 14.01 -4.62
C GLY A 24 -11.14 14.46 -3.64
N PHE A 25 -11.41 14.39 -2.34
CA PHE A 25 -10.42 14.65 -1.29
C PHE A 25 -9.23 13.69 -1.37
N ALA A 26 -9.48 12.40 -1.62
CA ALA A 26 -8.43 11.40 -1.71
C ALA A 26 -7.44 11.69 -2.84
N LEU A 27 -7.91 12.18 -3.99
CA LEU A 27 -7.06 12.54 -5.14
C LEU A 27 -6.02 13.60 -4.80
N LEU A 28 -6.37 14.60 -3.98
CA LEU A 28 -5.43 15.64 -3.56
C LEU A 28 -4.25 15.03 -2.79
N GLY A 29 -4.52 14.21 -1.79
CA GLY A 29 -3.45 13.61 -0.99
C GLY A 29 -2.66 12.54 -1.73
N ILE A 30 -3.29 11.79 -2.66
CA ILE A 30 -2.57 10.91 -3.59
C ILE A 30 -1.59 11.74 -4.43
N PHE A 31 -2.01 12.89 -4.95
CA PHE A 31 -1.11 13.70 -5.76
C PHE A 31 0.03 14.31 -4.92
N LEU A 32 -0.25 14.79 -3.71
CA LEU A 32 0.77 15.32 -2.78
C LEU A 32 1.86 14.30 -2.44
N MET A 33 1.51 13.01 -2.25
CA MET A 33 2.52 11.98 -1.99
C MET A 33 3.26 11.57 -3.27
N ASN A 34 2.55 11.51 -4.40
CA ASN A 34 3.11 10.98 -5.65
C ASN A 34 3.98 11.98 -6.40
N VAL A 35 3.75 13.29 -6.26
CA VAL A 35 4.54 14.31 -6.98
C VAL A 35 6.04 14.16 -6.75
N GLU A 36 6.42 13.64 -5.57
CA GLU A 36 7.81 13.37 -5.22
C GLU A 36 8.44 12.31 -6.13
N TRP A 37 7.67 11.30 -6.53
CA TRP A 37 8.10 10.20 -7.39
C TRP A 37 8.30 10.62 -8.85
N PHE A 38 7.81 11.80 -9.24
CA PHE A 38 8.06 12.37 -10.57
C PHE A 38 9.33 13.23 -10.60
N ASN A 39 9.90 13.52 -9.44
CA ASN A 39 10.88 14.59 -9.31
C ASN A 39 12.20 14.14 -8.67
N ARG A 40 12.33 12.87 -8.30
CA ARG A 40 13.58 12.22 -7.87
C ARG A 40 13.57 10.72 -8.17
N PRO A 41 14.73 10.05 -8.20
CA PRO A 41 14.83 8.63 -8.51
C PRO A 41 14.07 7.78 -7.50
N ILE A 42 13.49 6.67 -7.96
CA ILE A 42 12.74 5.74 -7.10
C ILE A 42 13.63 5.12 -6.03
N ALA A 43 14.90 4.90 -6.35
CA ALA A 43 15.89 4.36 -5.43
C ALA A 43 16.09 5.22 -4.16
N ASP A 44 15.78 6.53 -4.23
CA ASP A 44 15.92 7.49 -3.13
C ASP A 44 14.62 7.67 -2.32
N LEU A 45 13.53 7.01 -2.74
CA LEU A 45 12.24 7.04 -2.08
C LEU A 45 12.18 6.04 -0.91
N GLY A 46 11.24 6.26 0.00
CA GLY A 46 10.95 5.32 1.09
C GLY A 46 11.86 5.43 2.33
N ALA A 47 12.83 6.35 2.34
CA ALA A 47 13.69 6.62 3.51
C ALA A 47 13.02 7.50 4.59
N GLY A 48 11.82 8.03 4.33
CA GLY A 48 11.16 9.02 5.19
C GLY A 48 11.30 10.44 4.63
N VAL A 49 11.46 11.43 5.51
CA VAL A 49 11.77 12.81 5.12
C VAL A 49 13.20 12.84 4.55
N PRO A 50 13.43 13.39 3.34
CA PRO A 50 14.78 13.46 2.77
C PRO A 50 15.77 14.20 3.69
N ALA A 51 16.99 13.67 3.79
CA ALA A 51 18.07 14.30 4.54
C ALA A 51 18.53 15.61 3.86
N GLY A 52 19.03 16.56 4.65
CA GLY A 52 19.55 17.84 4.16
C GLY A 52 18.49 18.89 3.79
N LEU A 53 17.19 18.61 3.97
CA LEU A 53 16.15 19.62 3.80
C LEU A 53 16.19 20.64 4.94
N ALA A 54 15.98 21.92 4.62
CA ALA A 54 15.87 23.01 5.57
C ALA A 54 14.69 23.93 5.24
N GLY A 55 14.29 24.76 6.20
CA GLY A 55 13.28 25.79 5.99
C GLY A 55 11.93 25.24 5.48
N PRO A 56 11.29 25.90 4.48
CA PRO A 56 9.98 25.49 3.98
C PRO A 56 9.93 24.06 3.42
N ASP A 57 11.01 23.59 2.78
CA ASP A 57 11.04 22.26 2.18
C ASP A 57 10.97 21.15 3.23
N LEU A 58 11.67 21.33 4.36
CA LEU A 58 11.61 20.41 5.49
C LEU A 58 10.20 20.35 6.10
N VAL A 59 9.59 21.52 6.32
CA VAL A 59 8.25 21.61 6.91
C VAL A 59 7.22 20.91 6.01
N VAL A 60 7.24 21.19 4.71
CA VAL A 60 6.31 20.57 3.75
C VAL A 60 6.58 19.07 3.65
N ALA A 61 7.83 18.64 3.55
CA ALA A 61 8.18 17.22 3.52
C ALA A 61 7.68 16.48 4.77
N TRP A 62 7.90 17.07 5.95
CA TRP A 62 7.46 16.49 7.22
C TRP A 62 5.94 16.43 7.34
N LEU A 63 5.21 17.47 6.93
CA LEU A 63 3.75 17.49 6.92
C LEU A 63 3.18 16.41 5.99
N ILE A 64 3.71 16.31 4.77
CA ILE A 64 3.29 15.29 3.79
C ILE A 64 3.61 13.89 4.34
N HIS A 65 4.83 13.68 4.84
CA HIS A 65 5.20 12.39 5.43
C HIS A 65 4.24 12.04 6.57
N THR A 66 4.01 12.94 7.52
CA THR A 66 3.24 12.66 8.75
C THR A 66 1.75 12.46 8.49
N PHE A 67 1.12 13.34 7.70
CA PHE A 67 -0.34 13.41 7.58
C PHE A 67 -0.89 12.89 6.25
N VAL A 68 -0.04 12.73 5.21
CA VAL A 68 -0.49 12.32 3.88
C VAL A 68 0.00 10.92 3.53
N ALA A 69 1.31 10.69 3.64
CA ALA A 69 1.91 9.39 3.37
C ALA A 69 1.30 8.34 4.30
N SER A 70 1.03 7.14 3.75
CA SER A 70 0.29 6.03 4.37
C SER A 70 -1.20 6.24 4.69
N LYS A 71 -1.82 7.40 4.41
CA LYS A 71 -3.24 7.65 4.72
C LYS A 71 -4.12 7.69 3.48
N PHE A 72 -3.64 8.25 2.37
CA PHE A 72 -4.48 8.45 1.19
C PHE A 72 -4.53 7.25 0.25
N TRP A 73 -3.46 6.46 0.11
CA TRP A 73 -3.53 5.19 -0.63
C TRP A 73 -4.45 4.17 0.06
N PRO A 74 -4.49 4.05 1.42
CA PRO A 74 -5.46 3.19 2.05
C PRO A 74 -6.89 3.71 1.95
N MET A 75 -7.07 5.04 1.98
CA MET A 75 -8.38 5.66 1.75
C MET A 75 -8.91 5.30 0.37
N PHE A 76 -8.06 5.40 -0.67
CA PHE A 76 -8.44 5.05 -2.03
C PHE A 76 -8.76 3.54 -2.16
N SER A 77 -8.00 2.67 -1.47
CA SER A 77 -8.26 1.23 -1.42
C SER A 77 -9.61 0.92 -0.74
N LEU A 78 -9.87 1.58 0.40
CA LEU A 78 -11.13 1.47 1.13
C LEU A 78 -12.31 1.87 0.23
N LEU A 79 -12.21 3.00 -0.47
CA LEU A 79 -13.24 3.49 -1.39
C LEU A 79 -13.45 2.56 -2.60
N PHE A 80 -12.40 1.89 -3.07
CA PHE A 80 -12.52 0.88 -4.11
C PHE A 80 -13.31 -0.34 -3.60
N GLY A 81 -13.02 -0.81 -2.38
CA GLY A 81 -13.80 -1.83 -1.68
C GLY A 81 -15.28 -1.45 -1.48
N MET A 82 -15.54 -0.19 -1.12
CA MET A 82 -16.91 0.35 -1.07
C MET A 82 -17.58 0.28 -2.45
N GLY A 83 -16.86 0.66 -3.52
CA GLY A 83 -17.35 0.56 -4.89
C GLY A 83 -17.71 -0.87 -5.33
N PHE A 84 -16.87 -1.85 -4.95
CA PHE A 84 -17.17 -3.28 -5.12
C PHE A 84 -18.49 -3.65 -4.44
N ALA A 85 -18.64 -3.31 -3.15
CA ALA A 85 -19.80 -3.70 -2.36
C ALA A 85 -21.10 -3.06 -2.84
N VAL A 86 -21.08 -1.78 -3.25
CA VAL A 86 -22.24 -1.12 -3.88
C VAL A 86 -22.67 -1.85 -5.14
N MET A 87 -21.72 -2.21 -6.00
CA MET A 87 -22.02 -2.92 -7.25
C MET A 87 -22.56 -4.33 -6.98
N LEU A 88 -22.03 -5.03 -5.97
CA LEU A 88 -22.51 -6.35 -5.55
C LEU A 88 -23.91 -6.30 -4.97
N GLN A 89 -24.22 -5.33 -4.11
CA GLN A 89 -25.57 -5.15 -3.54
C GLN A 89 -26.60 -4.88 -4.64
N ARG A 90 -26.28 -4.02 -5.62
CA ARG A 90 -27.16 -3.76 -6.77
C ARG A 90 -27.39 -5.02 -7.59
N ALA A 91 -26.32 -5.75 -7.91
CA ALA A 91 -26.43 -6.99 -8.68
C ALA A 91 -27.28 -8.05 -7.98
N ARG A 92 -27.18 -8.15 -6.64
CA ARG A 92 -28.03 -9.05 -5.85
C ARG A 92 -29.49 -8.59 -5.84
N ALA A 93 -29.74 -7.29 -5.69
CA ALA A 93 -31.09 -6.74 -5.68
C ALA A 93 -31.82 -6.93 -7.03
N SER A 94 -31.10 -6.85 -8.15
CA SER A 94 -31.66 -7.02 -9.50
C SER A 94 -31.52 -8.44 -10.06
N GLY A 95 -30.93 -9.39 -9.33
CA GLY A 95 -30.65 -10.74 -9.82
C GLY A 95 -29.66 -10.79 -11.01
N SER A 96 -28.88 -9.74 -11.23
CA SER A 96 -27.97 -9.60 -12.37
C SER A 96 -26.67 -10.40 -12.22
N ALA A 97 -26.07 -10.79 -13.34
CA ALA A 97 -24.76 -11.43 -13.37
C ALA A 97 -23.63 -10.49 -12.88
N PHE A 98 -23.18 -10.70 -11.63
CA PHE A 98 -22.14 -9.90 -11.00
C PHE A 98 -20.72 -10.29 -11.46
N VAL A 99 -20.38 -11.59 -11.34
CA VAL A 99 -18.99 -12.07 -11.47
C VAL A 99 -18.39 -11.74 -12.84
N ALA A 100 -19.10 -12.05 -13.93
CA ALA A 100 -18.63 -11.78 -15.29
C ALA A 100 -18.47 -10.26 -15.56
N THR A 101 -19.43 -9.45 -15.11
CA THR A 101 -19.38 -7.99 -15.28
C THR A 101 -18.22 -7.38 -14.49
N TYR A 102 -18.01 -7.84 -13.25
CA TYR A 102 -16.92 -7.36 -12.43
C TYR A 102 -15.55 -7.87 -12.92
N ALA A 103 -15.46 -9.08 -13.46
CA ALA A 103 -14.24 -9.60 -14.07
C ALA A 103 -13.80 -8.75 -15.27
N ARG A 104 -14.73 -8.37 -16.16
CA ARG A 104 -14.46 -7.42 -17.27
C ARG A 104 -13.98 -6.05 -16.76
N ARG A 105 -14.64 -5.52 -15.73
CA ARG A 105 -14.25 -4.27 -15.05
C ARG A 105 -12.82 -4.33 -14.52
N THR A 106 -12.47 -5.44 -13.88
CA THR A 106 -11.13 -5.70 -13.33
C THR A 106 -10.09 -5.84 -14.43
N ALA A 107 -10.38 -6.57 -15.51
CA ALA A 107 -9.48 -6.71 -16.65
C ALA A 107 -9.20 -5.36 -17.34
N ALA A 108 -10.24 -4.55 -17.52
CA ALA A 108 -10.09 -3.19 -18.04
C ALA A 108 -9.22 -2.30 -17.13
N LEU A 109 -9.38 -2.42 -15.80
CA LEU A 109 -8.55 -1.71 -14.84
C LEU A 109 -7.09 -2.16 -14.90
N ALA A 110 -6.84 -3.46 -15.05
CA ALA A 110 -5.49 -4.00 -15.23
C ALA A 110 -4.85 -3.45 -16.50
N ALA A 111 -5.58 -3.40 -17.62
CA ALA A 111 -5.08 -2.81 -18.87
C ALA A 111 -4.71 -1.33 -18.70
N PHE A 112 -5.55 -0.53 -18.04
CA PHE A 112 -5.22 0.86 -17.72
C PHE A 112 -3.98 0.97 -16.85
N GLY A 113 -3.84 0.13 -15.81
CA GLY A 113 -2.68 0.12 -14.94
C GLY A 113 -1.38 -0.27 -15.65
N LEU A 114 -1.41 -1.29 -16.52
CA LEU A 114 -0.26 -1.69 -17.34
C LEU A 114 0.19 -0.55 -18.27
N LEU A 115 -0.76 0.05 -19.00
CA LEU A 115 -0.48 1.15 -19.91
C LEU A 115 0.04 2.37 -19.13
N HIS A 116 -0.58 2.70 -18.01
CA HIS A 116 -0.15 3.81 -17.15
C HIS A 116 1.26 3.58 -16.58
N GLY A 117 1.55 2.38 -16.06
CA GLY A 117 2.84 1.98 -15.51
C GLY A 117 4.00 2.11 -16.51
N VAL A 118 3.75 1.67 -17.75
CA VAL A 118 4.78 1.65 -18.81
C VAL A 118 4.91 3.00 -19.53
N LEU A 119 3.79 3.66 -19.83
CA LEU A 119 3.76 4.85 -20.68
C LEU A 119 3.88 6.16 -19.91
N LEU A 120 3.43 6.22 -18.65
CA LEU A 120 3.30 7.47 -17.90
C LEU A 120 4.11 7.50 -16.61
N TRP A 121 3.97 6.51 -15.73
CA TRP A 121 4.63 6.55 -14.42
C TRP A 121 4.66 5.17 -13.76
N PRO A 122 5.83 4.71 -13.26
CA PRO A 122 5.98 3.36 -12.69
C PRO A 122 5.25 3.16 -11.35
N GLY A 123 4.82 4.22 -10.64
CA GLY A 123 4.09 4.11 -9.37
C GLY A 123 2.59 3.81 -9.49
N ASP A 124 2.17 3.13 -10.56
CA ASP A 124 0.77 2.79 -10.81
C ASP A 124 0.14 1.97 -9.68
N ILE A 125 -1.03 2.41 -9.22
CA ILE A 125 -1.83 1.66 -8.23
C ILE A 125 -2.98 0.86 -8.87
N LEU A 126 -3.33 1.15 -10.13
CA LEU A 126 -4.50 0.58 -10.79
C LEU A 126 -4.34 -0.92 -11.04
N PHE A 127 -3.15 -1.35 -11.45
CA PHE A 127 -2.84 -2.75 -11.65
C PHE A 127 -2.88 -3.53 -10.33
N ALA A 128 -2.26 -3.00 -9.27
CA ALA A 128 -2.35 -3.58 -7.93
C ALA A 128 -3.80 -3.72 -7.47
N TYR A 129 -4.64 -2.71 -7.71
CA TYR A 129 -6.07 -2.80 -7.40
C TYR A 129 -6.82 -3.81 -8.25
N ALA A 130 -6.44 -3.98 -9.52
CA ALA A 130 -7.00 -5.03 -10.37
C ALA A 130 -6.64 -6.42 -9.84
N VAL A 131 -5.39 -6.64 -9.41
CA VAL A 131 -4.95 -7.88 -8.77
C VAL A 131 -5.72 -8.12 -7.47
N THR A 132 -5.84 -7.12 -6.59
CA THR A 132 -6.64 -7.21 -5.36
C THR A 132 -8.11 -7.49 -5.65
N ALA A 133 -8.69 -6.85 -6.66
CA ALA A 133 -10.07 -7.05 -7.07
C ALA A 133 -10.32 -8.46 -7.62
N ALA A 134 -9.39 -9.00 -8.40
CA ALA A 134 -9.42 -10.37 -8.88
C ALA A 134 -9.30 -11.37 -7.71
N ALA A 135 -8.36 -11.13 -6.78
CA ALA A 135 -8.22 -11.90 -5.55
C ALA A 135 -9.52 -11.88 -4.75
N LEU A 136 -10.15 -10.71 -4.56
CA LEU A 136 -11.42 -10.59 -3.86
C LEU A 136 -12.56 -11.35 -4.55
N LEU A 137 -12.64 -11.30 -5.89
CA LEU A 137 -13.62 -12.09 -6.65
C LEU A 137 -13.43 -13.60 -6.45
N LEU A 138 -12.17 -14.08 -6.51
CA LEU A 138 -11.85 -15.48 -6.28
C LEU A 138 -12.15 -15.90 -4.83
N THR A 139 -11.83 -15.02 -3.88
CA THR A 139 -12.15 -15.17 -2.46
C THR A 139 -13.65 -15.33 -2.26
N LEU A 140 -14.48 -14.49 -2.86
CA LEU A 140 -15.92 -14.53 -2.62
C LEU A 140 -16.66 -15.57 -3.48
N PHE A 141 -16.18 -15.86 -4.70
CA PHE A 141 -16.93 -16.66 -5.69
C PHE A 141 -16.16 -17.83 -6.34
N GLY A 142 -14.83 -17.88 -6.27
CA GLY A 142 -14.01 -18.93 -6.91
C GLY A 142 -14.13 -20.33 -6.28
N THR A 143 -14.19 -21.39 -7.08
CA THR A 143 -14.10 -22.80 -6.62
C THR A 143 -12.63 -23.26 -6.47
N PRO A 144 -12.33 -24.42 -5.85
CA PRO A 144 -10.96 -24.92 -5.73
C PRO A 144 -10.20 -25.03 -7.06
N LYS A 145 -10.90 -25.38 -8.15
CA LYS A 145 -10.32 -25.42 -9.51
C LYS A 145 -9.84 -24.04 -9.99
N HIS A 146 -10.54 -22.96 -9.62
CA HIS A 146 -10.13 -21.60 -9.94
C HIS A 146 -8.90 -21.17 -9.13
N TRP A 147 -8.79 -21.60 -7.87
CA TRP A 147 -7.59 -21.37 -7.06
C TRP A 147 -6.36 -22.09 -7.65
N LEU A 148 -6.52 -23.35 -8.08
CA LEU A 148 -5.45 -24.11 -8.74
C LEU A 148 -5.04 -23.49 -10.08
N ALA A 149 -6.00 -23.08 -10.90
CA ALA A 149 -5.73 -22.42 -12.18
C ALA A 149 -5.00 -21.08 -12.02
N LEU A 150 -5.21 -20.38 -10.90
CA LEU A 150 -4.51 -19.12 -10.63
C LEU A 150 -3.13 -19.33 -10.00
N LEU A 151 -2.96 -20.35 -9.14
CA LEU A 151 -1.67 -20.67 -8.52
C LEU A 151 -0.63 -21.15 -9.56
N LEU A 152 -1.08 -21.80 -10.64
CA LEU A 152 -0.20 -22.41 -11.65
C LEU A 152 0.68 -21.38 -12.42
N PRO A 153 0.15 -20.27 -12.98
CA PRO A 153 0.99 -19.24 -13.60
C PRO A 153 1.99 -18.59 -12.63
N PHE A 154 1.62 -18.39 -11.36
CA PHE A 154 2.54 -17.83 -10.35
C PHE A 154 3.59 -18.85 -9.89
N ALA A 155 3.26 -20.14 -9.84
CA ALA A 155 4.25 -21.20 -9.62
C ALA A 155 5.25 -21.32 -10.78
N VAL A 156 4.76 -21.15 -12.02
CA VAL A 156 5.62 -21.10 -13.22
C VAL A 156 6.51 -19.86 -13.23
N LEU A 157 5.96 -18.68 -12.88
CA LEU A 157 6.79 -17.48 -12.68
C LEU A 157 7.81 -17.68 -11.56
N ALA A 158 7.46 -18.36 -10.46
CA ALA A 158 8.39 -18.64 -9.35
C ALA A 158 9.56 -19.54 -9.71
N ALA A 159 9.42 -20.35 -10.76
CA ALA A 159 10.49 -21.17 -11.28
C ALA A 159 11.53 -20.38 -12.09
N ILE A 160 11.27 -19.10 -12.42
CA ILE A 160 12.20 -18.23 -13.12
C ILE A 160 13.17 -17.61 -12.09
N PRO A 161 14.49 -17.92 -12.12
CA PRO A 161 15.45 -17.49 -11.09
C PRO A 161 15.60 -15.97 -10.92
N ALA A 162 15.13 -15.19 -11.91
CA ALA A 162 15.18 -13.73 -11.92
C ALA A 162 13.99 -13.07 -11.20
N THR A 163 12.96 -13.81 -10.75
CA THR A 163 11.78 -13.24 -10.08
C THR A 163 11.71 -13.69 -8.63
N SER A 164 12.29 -12.91 -7.71
CA SER A 164 12.13 -13.01 -6.24
C SER A 164 10.68 -12.84 -5.75
N SER A 165 9.75 -12.63 -6.68
CA SER A 165 8.49 -11.92 -6.52
C SER A 165 7.28 -12.88 -6.61
N ALA A 166 7.50 -14.10 -7.09
CA ALA A 166 6.47 -15.11 -7.26
C ALA A 166 6.20 -15.93 -5.99
N GLY A 167 7.19 -16.10 -5.10
CA GLY A 167 6.98 -16.64 -3.75
C GLY A 167 6.02 -15.76 -2.94
N VAL A 168 6.15 -14.44 -3.07
CA VAL A 168 5.22 -13.47 -2.48
C VAL A 168 3.83 -13.67 -3.05
N ALA A 169 3.69 -13.80 -4.38
CA ALA A 169 2.39 -14.01 -5.02
C ALA A 169 1.69 -15.31 -4.58
N ILE A 170 2.42 -16.42 -4.44
CA ILE A 170 1.86 -17.68 -3.90
C ILE A 170 1.35 -17.47 -2.47
N VAL A 171 2.11 -16.77 -1.63
CA VAL A 171 1.67 -16.42 -0.26
C VAL A 171 0.40 -15.56 -0.28
N VAL A 172 0.32 -14.56 -1.17
CA VAL A 172 -0.88 -13.72 -1.33
C VAL A 172 -2.09 -14.54 -1.72
N LEU A 173 -1.93 -15.49 -2.64
CA LEU A 173 -3.03 -16.34 -3.12
C LEU A 173 -3.46 -17.36 -2.07
N LEU A 174 -2.51 -18.02 -1.41
CA LEU A 174 -2.81 -18.90 -0.27
C LEU A 174 -3.55 -18.12 0.81
N PHE A 175 -3.06 -16.93 1.16
CA PHE A 175 -3.68 -16.07 2.15
C PHE A 175 -5.09 -15.62 1.74
N ALA A 176 -5.28 -15.19 0.50
CA ALA A 176 -6.59 -14.83 -0.04
C ALA A 176 -7.56 -16.03 -0.07
N ALA A 177 -7.05 -17.25 -0.27
CA ALA A 177 -7.82 -18.49 -0.19
C ALA A 177 -8.26 -18.80 1.24
N LEU A 178 -7.41 -18.52 2.24
CA LEU A 178 -7.81 -18.64 3.64
C LEU A 178 -8.92 -17.65 3.97
N VAL A 179 -8.73 -16.37 3.63
CA VAL A 179 -9.75 -15.32 3.81
C VAL A 179 -11.07 -15.71 3.12
N ALA A 180 -11.00 -16.41 1.98
CA ALA A 180 -12.16 -16.92 1.26
C ALA A 180 -12.97 -17.92 2.07
N LEU A 181 -12.26 -18.86 2.70
CA LEU A 181 -12.88 -19.87 3.55
C LEU A 181 -13.61 -19.20 4.72
N TYR A 182 -13.02 -18.21 5.38
CA TYR A 182 -13.65 -17.49 6.49
C TYR A 182 -14.89 -16.67 6.12
N LEU A 183 -14.86 -16.01 4.97
CA LEU A 183 -15.95 -15.13 4.54
C LEU A 183 -17.13 -15.91 4.00
N ARG A 184 -16.90 -17.07 3.38
CA ARG A 184 -17.96 -18.01 3.00
C ARG A 184 -18.51 -18.68 4.24
N ASP A 185 -19.77 -19.07 4.20
CA ASP A 185 -20.42 -19.61 5.39
C ASP A 185 -19.73 -20.91 5.84
N GLU A 186 -18.88 -20.81 6.86
CA GLU A 186 -18.08 -21.93 7.31
C GLU A 186 -18.93 -22.92 8.09
N ARG A 187 -18.96 -24.18 7.63
CA ARG A 187 -19.30 -25.29 8.51
C ARG A 187 -18.22 -25.40 9.59
N SER A 188 -18.61 -25.11 10.83
CA SER A 188 -17.74 -25.26 12.00
C SER A 188 -17.20 -26.68 12.10
N PHE A 189 -15.92 -26.82 12.43
CA PHE A 189 -15.37 -28.09 12.89
C PHE A 189 -15.19 -28.01 14.41
N ARG A 190 -15.92 -28.84 15.16
CA ARG A 190 -15.92 -28.84 16.65
C ARG A 190 -16.04 -27.42 17.27
N GLY A 191 -16.89 -26.56 16.71
CA GLY A 191 -17.16 -25.21 17.24
C GLY A 191 -16.11 -24.13 16.94
N TRP A 192 -15.02 -24.44 16.22
CA TRP A 192 -14.05 -23.45 15.71
C TRP A 192 -14.22 -23.23 14.20
N PRO A 193 -14.03 -21.98 13.71
CA PRO A 193 -13.96 -21.71 12.28
C PRO A 193 -12.73 -22.39 11.67
N ARG A 194 -12.91 -22.99 10.48
CA ARG A 194 -11.86 -23.72 9.77
C ARG A 194 -10.68 -22.79 9.45
N ILE A 195 -10.93 -21.52 9.13
CA ILE A 195 -9.83 -20.58 8.92
C ILE A 195 -8.94 -20.43 10.15
N ALA A 196 -9.51 -20.40 11.36
CA ALA A 196 -8.72 -20.20 12.57
C ALA A 196 -7.80 -21.40 12.77
N LEU A 197 -8.27 -22.60 12.43
CA LEU A 197 -7.46 -23.82 12.42
C LEU A 197 -6.34 -23.77 11.35
N VAL A 198 -6.61 -23.23 10.16
CA VAL A 198 -5.57 -23.12 9.13
C VAL A 198 -4.55 -22.03 9.45
N VAL A 199 -4.98 -20.87 9.97
CA VAL A 199 -4.06 -19.83 10.46
C VAL A 199 -3.23 -20.37 11.62
N LEU A 200 -3.82 -21.17 12.52
CA LEU A 200 -3.10 -21.84 13.58
C LEU A 200 -2.10 -22.89 13.04
N ALA A 201 -2.46 -23.62 11.99
CA ALA A 201 -1.55 -24.57 11.32
C ALA A 201 -0.38 -23.85 10.64
N MET A 202 -0.63 -22.70 9.99
CA MET A 202 0.42 -21.84 9.43
C MET A 202 1.31 -21.26 10.53
N ALA A 203 0.70 -20.79 11.63
CA ALA A 203 1.43 -20.33 12.80
C ALA A 203 2.34 -21.44 13.33
N LEU A 204 1.85 -22.68 13.42
CA LEU A 204 2.65 -23.83 13.83
C LEU A 204 3.80 -24.13 12.85
N LEU A 205 3.55 -24.10 11.54
CA LEU A 205 4.59 -24.29 10.52
C LEU A 205 5.65 -23.18 10.60
N MET A 206 5.26 -21.92 10.77
CA MET A 206 6.19 -20.81 11.00
C MET A 206 6.93 -20.93 12.33
N LEU A 207 6.29 -21.45 13.38
CA LEU A 207 6.91 -21.67 14.68
C LEU A 207 8.00 -22.75 14.57
N VAL A 208 7.69 -23.86 13.89
CA VAL A 208 8.64 -24.96 13.65
C VAL A 208 9.78 -24.49 12.74
N GLY A 209 9.47 -23.85 11.61
CA GLY A 209 10.48 -23.30 10.71
C GLY A 209 11.35 -22.24 11.39
N GLY A 210 10.74 -21.40 12.21
CA GLY A 210 11.41 -20.40 13.03
C GLY A 210 12.34 -21.04 14.07
N ALA A 211 11.88 -22.04 14.81
CA ALA A 211 12.70 -22.78 15.78
C ALA A 211 13.88 -23.51 15.10
N VAL A 212 13.65 -24.16 13.96
CA VAL A 212 14.72 -24.80 13.18
C VAL A 212 15.73 -23.78 12.67
N THR A 213 15.27 -22.63 12.17
CA THR A 213 16.14 -21.54 11.70
C THR A 213 16.91 -20.92 12.87
N LEU A 214 16.27 -20.77 14.03
CA LEU A 214 16.89 -20.29 15.26
C LEU A 214 18.04 -21.22 15.69
N ALA A 215 17.82 -22.53 15.60
CA ALA A 215 18.81 -23.55 15.96
C ALA A 215 19.93 -23.73 14.93
N LYS A 216 19.65 -23.60 13.63
CA LYS A 216 20.60 -23.92 12.55
C LYS A 216 21.30 -22.71 11.93
N VAL A 217 20.65 -21.56 11.90
CA VAL A 217 21.10 -20.37 11.15
C VAL A 217 21.39 -19.19 12.09
N GLY A 218 20.68 -19.12 13.22
CA GLY A 218 20.89 -18.12 14.24
C GLY A 218 19.66 -17.26 14.51
N ALA A 219 19.74 -16.49 15.59
CA ALA A 219 18.64 -15.69 16.10
C ALA A 219 18.09 -14.71 15.06
N ASP A 220 18.98 -14.11 14.26
CA ASP A 220 18.68 -13.04 13.30
C ASP A 220 17.65 -13.42 12.24
N LYS A 221 17.62 -14.71 11.85
CA LYS A 221 16.68 -15.24 10.84
C LYS A 221 15.55 -16.06 11.47
N GLY A 222 15.78 -16.67 12.64
CA GLY A 222 14.79 -17.51 13.30
C GLY A 222 13.78 -16.74 14.15
N ALA A 223 14.21 -15.71 14.88
CA ALA A 223 13.35 -14.96 15.81
C ALA A 223 12.19 -14.23 15.10
N PRO A 224 12.37 -13.59 13.92
CA PRO A 224 11.25 -12.98 13.20
C PRO A 224 10.15 -13.97 12.82
N LEU A 225 10.52 -15.21 12.47
CA LEU A 225 9.57 -16.27 12.13
C LEU A 225 8.77 -16.74 13.35
N VAL A 226 9.44 -16.88 14.51
CA VAL A 226 8.78 -17.25 15.78
C VAL A 226 7.82 -16.16 16.25
N VAL A 227 8.24 -14.89 16.21
CA VAL A 227 7.34 -13.78 16.61
C VAL A 227 6.17 -13.65 15.62
N GLY A 228 6.43 -13.79 14.32
CA GLY A 228 5.38 -13.84 13.30
C GLY A 228 4.38 -14.98 13.55
N ALA A 229 4.86 -16.17 13.94
CA ALA A 229 4.01 -17.28 14.33
C ALA A 229 3.12 -16.95 15.54
N LEU A 230 3.69 -16.38 16.61
CA LEU A 230 2.92 -15.99 17.80
C LEU A 230 1.84 -14.95 17.49
N LEU A 231 2.14 -13.98 16.63
CA LEU A 231 1.16 -13.00 16.15
C LEU A 231 0.03 -13.68 15.35
N LEU A 232 0.35 -14.65 14.50
CA LEU A 232 -0.66 -15.44 13.79
C LEU A 232 -1.53 -16.28 14.74
N VAL A 233 -0.98 -16.79 15.85
CA VAL A 233 -1.77 -17.45 16.89
C VAL A 233 -2.78 -16.47 17.52
N VAL A 234 -2.34 -15.26 17.87
CA VAL A 234 -3.25 -14.22 18.42
C VAL A 234 -4.33 -13.86 17.41
N VAL A 235 -3.98 -13.70 16.12
CA VAL A 235 -4.95 -13.43 15.04
C VAL A 235 -5.93 -14.60 14.88
N ALA A 236 -5.47 -15.84 14.88
CA ALA A 236 -6.31 -17.04 14.81
C ALA A 236 -7.27 -17.12 16.01
N TRP A 237 -6.77 -16.81 17.20
CA TRP A 237 -7.55 -16.81 18.43
C TRP A 237 -8.62 -15.70 18.43
N LEU A 238 -8.28 -14.48 18.04
CA LEU A 238 -9.24 -13.39 17.89
C LEU A 238 -10.32 -13.71 16.84
N ALA A 239 -9.91 -14.32 15.73
CA ALA A 239 -10.82 -14.78 14.68
C ALA A 239 -11.76 -15.90 15.15
N GLY A 240 -11.29 -16.80 16.03
CA GLY A 240 -12.07 -17.89 16.62
C GLY A 240 -12.99 -17.47 17.77
N ARG A 241 -12.56 -16.49 18.59
CA ARG A 241 -13.27 -16.07 19.82
C ARG A 241 -14.43 -15.11 19.57
N HIS A 242 -14.40 -14.32 18.50
CA HIS A 242 -15.49 -13.40 18.16
C HIS A 242 -16.45 -13.98 17.12
N ARG A 243 -17.43 -14.77 17.61
CA ARG A 243 -18.61 -15.27 16.88
C ARG A 243 -19.65 -14.18 16.60
N GLY A 244 -19.20 -12.96 16.30
CA GLY A 244 -20.09 -11.86 15.94
C GLY A 244 -20.85 -12.15 14.63
N PRO A 245 -21.96 -11.44 14.36
CA PRO A 245 -22.83 -11.69 13.23
C PRO A 245 -22.06 -11.77 11.89
N PRO A 246 -22.50 -12.57 10.91
CA PRO A 246 -21.84 -12.72 9.62
C PRO A 246 -21.46 -11.39 8.94
N ALA A 247 -22.28 -10.36 9.13
CA ALA A 247 -22.05 -8.99 8.66
C ALA A 247 -20.73 -8.36 9.15
N GLN A 248 -20.15 -8.81 10.27
CA GLN A 248 -18.90 -8.29 10.83
C GLN A 248 -17.66 -9.09 10.42
N ARG A 249 -17.80 -10.21 9.69
CA ARG A 249 -16.65 -11.03 9.25
C ARG A 249 -15.70 -10.21 8.37
N ALA A 250 -16.22 -9.42 7.44
CA ALA A 250 -15.42 -8.56 6.57
C ALA A 250 -14.64 -7.47 7.33
N LEU A 251 -15.23 -6.89 8.37
CA LEU A 251 -14.53 -5.93 9.26
C LEU A 251 -13.32 -6.59 9.93
N ARG A 252 -13.54 -7.74 10.59
CA ARG A 252 -12.48 -8.43 11.34
C ARG A 252 -11.36 -8.89 10.42
N ALA A 253 -11.70 -9.53 9.30
CA ALA A 253 -10.73 -9.93 8.29
C ALA A 253 -9.97 -8.70 7.76
N GLY A 254 -10.68 -7.64 7.38
CA GLY A 254 -10.07 -6.43 6.84
C GLY A 254 -9.05 -5.78 7.78
N VAL A 255 -9.40 -5.62 9.06
CA VAL A 255 -8.51 -5.06 10.08
C VAL A 255 -7.32 -5.98 10.35
N ALA A 256 -7.54 -7.29 10.50
CA ALA A 256 -6.47 -8.24 10.78
C ALA A 256 -5.44 -8.31 9.63
N ILE A 257 -5.91 -8.35 8.39
CA ILE A 257 -5.06 -8.37 7.18
C ILE A 257 -4.20 -7.12 7.11
N PHE A 258 -4.77 -5.95 7.44
CA PHE A 258 -4.03 -4.69 7.43
C PHE A 258 -2.99 -4.61 8.55
N LEU A 259 -3.34 -5.05 9.77
CA LEU A 259 -2.47 -4.94 10.93
C LEU A 259 -1.33 -5.98 10.94
N LEU A 260 -1.51 -7.14 10.33
CA LEU A 260 -0.52 -8.23 10.40
C LEU A 260 0.89 -7.81 9.93
N PRO A 261 1.08 -7.21 8.73
CA PRO A 261 2.41 -6.75 8.30
C PRO A 261 3.01 -5.71 9.25
N THR A 262 2.16 -4.86 9.80
CA THR A 262 2.56 -3.81 10.73
C THR A 262 3.09 -4.40 12.05
N LEU A 263 2.40 -5.41 12.60
CA LEU A 263 2.82 -6.12 13.80
C LEU A 263 4.11 -6.90 13.57
N MET A 264 4.28 -7.50 12.39
CA MET A 264 5.54 -8.16 12.02
C MET A 264 6.71 -7.16 11.93
N MET A 265 6.48 -5.97 11.37
CA MET A 265 7.50 -4.94 11.27
C MET A 265 7.87 -4.37 12.64
N LEU A 266 6.88 -4.21 13.53
CA LEU A 266 7.08 -3.83 14.92
C LEU A 266 7.95 -4.86 15.65
N ALA A 267 7.59 -6.15 15.52
CA ALA A 267 8.35 -7.26 16.08
C ALA A 267 9.81 -7.29 15.59
N GLY A 268 10.03 -7.06 14.28
CA GLY A 268 11.36 -6.93 13.70
C GLY A 268 12.16 -5.78 14.31
N GLY A 269 11.54 -4.60 14.47
CA GLY A 269 12.16 -3.45 15.12
C GLY A 269 12.56 -3.72 16.58
N PHE A 270 11.66 -4.32 17.38
CA PHE A 270 11.95 -4.72 18.76
C PHE A 270 13.09 -5.74 18.83
N TYR A 271 13.09 -6.73 17.93
CA TYR A 271 14.15 -7.71 17.85
C TYR A 271 15.50 -7.06 17.53
N MET A 272 15.55 -6.05 16.65
CA MET A 272 16.81 -5.33 16.40
C MET A 272 17.24 -4.44 17.55
N MET A 273 16.33 -3.99 18.41
CA MET A 273 16.64 -3.10 19.54
C MET A 273 17.05 -3.85 20.80
N PHE A 274 16.40 -4.98 21.08
CA PHE A 274 16.56 -5.73 22.33
C PHE A 274 16.98 -7.19 22.12
N GLY A 275 17.13 -7.62 20.87
CA GLY A 275 17.68 -8.93 20.55
C GLY A 275 19.12 -9.04 21.04
N PRO A 276 19.66 -10.28 21.11
CA PRO A 276 21.05 -10.47 21.48
C PRO A 276 21.92 -9.61 20.57
N PRO A 277 22.87 -8.82 21.13
CA PRO A 277 23.70 -7.93 20.33
C PRO A 277 24.35 -8.75 19.22
N ALA A 278 24.29 -8.24 17.99
CA ALA A 278 25.08 -8.78 16.89
C ALA A 278 26.55 -8.60 17.27
N GLN A 279 27.12 -9.59 17.98
CA GLN A 279 28.35 -9.52 18.78
C GLN A 279 29.22 -8.31 18.44
N GLU A 280 28.98 -7.19 19.13
CA GLU A 280 29.69 -5.93 18.97
C GLU A 280 31.10 -6.05 19.58
N GLY A 281 31.99 -6.78 18.90
CA GLY A 281 33.40 -6.86 19.28
C GLY A 281 34.26 -5.71 18.77
N ALA A 282 33.68 -4.55 18.39
CA ALA A 282 34.40 -3.56 17.58
C ALA A 282 34.12 -2.09 17.91
N ARG A 283 33.96 -1.72 19.18
CA ARG A 283 34.08 -0.31 19.62
C ARG A 283 35.18 -0.05 20.65
N ALA A 284 35.82 -1.08 21.20
CA ALA A 284 36.84 -0.92 22.25
C ALA A 284 38.30 -0.82 21.72
N GLY A 285 38.52 -0.73 20.40
CA GLY A 285 39.87 -0.80 19.81
C GLY A 285 40.43 0.50 19.23
N ALA A 286 39.65 1.59 19.21
CA ALA A 286 40.05 2.83 18.54
C ALA A 286 39.78 4.03 19.43
N GLU A 287 40.58 4.19 20.50
CA GLU A 287 40.91 5.48 21.12
C GLU A 287 41.81 5.25 22.35
N ARG A 288 43.13 5.41 22.17
CA ARG A 288 44.11 5.99 23.12
C ARG A 288 45.53 5.83 22.55
N PRO A 289 46.23 6.90 22.20
CA PRO A 289 47.68 6.84 22.02
C PRO A 289 48.32 6.90 23.40
N VAL A 290 48.80 5.76 23.92
CA VAL A 290 49.65 5.74 25.12
C VAL A 290 51.10 5.68 24.68
N ALA A 291 51.86 6.65 25.17
CA ALA A 291 53.28 6.88 24.92
C ALA A 291 54.14 5.63 25.11
N ALA A 292 55.20 5.55 24.31
CA ALA A 292 56.23 4.53 24.38
C ALA A 292 57.02 4.60 25.69
N THR A 293 57.24 3.44 26.32
CA THR A 293 58.24 3.20 27.36
C THR A 293 59.01 1.93 26.98
N PRO A 294 60.35 1.86 27.10
CA PRO A 294 61.12 0.79 26.49
C PRO A 294 61.15 -0.49 27.32
N ALA A 295 61.05 -1.61 26.60
CA ALA A 295 61.57 -2.94 26.85
C ALA A 295 61.67 -3.48 28.29
N THR A 296 60.85 -4.50 28.58
CA THR A 296 61.28 -5.65 29.38
C THR A 296 60.94 -6.94 28.62
N ALA A 297 61.96 -7.77 28.41
CA ALA A 297 61.86 -9.06 27.74
C ALA A 297 61.11 -10.05 28.64
N GLY A 298 59.81 -10.26 28.36
CA GLY A 298 58.98 -11.30 28.95
C GLY A 298 58.32 -12.13 27.85
N LYS A 299 58.47 -13.45 27.92
CA LYS A 299 57.95 -14.45 26.97
C LYS A 299 56.52 -14.11 26.49
N GLN A 300 56.36 -13.90 25.17
CA GLN A 300 55.05 -13.87 24.53
C GLN A 300 54.33 -15.21 24.74
N PRO A 301 53.08 -15.24 25.25
CA PRO A 301 52.24 -16.42 25.08
C PRO A 301 51.89 -16.53 23.59
N ARG A 302 52.19 -17.69 23.01
CA ARG A 302 51.89 -18.05 21.62
C ARG A 302 50.38 -17.81 21.38
N ALA A 303 50.03 -16.83 20.55
CA ALA A 303 48.65 -16.58 20.18
C ALA A 303 48.07 -17.87 19.57
N ALA A 304 47.04 -18.43 20.21
CA ALA A 304 46.33 -19.58 19.68
C ALA A 304 45.76 -19.23 18.30
N ALA A 305 45.93 -20.11 17.32
CA ALA A 305 45.31 -19.95 16.02
C ALA A 305 43.77 -19.85 16.21
N PRO A 306 43.09 -18.89 15.55
CA PRO A 306 41.65 -18.73 15.70
C PRO A 306 40.93 -20.03 15.36
N SER A 307 39.93 -20.37 16.16
CA SER A 307 39.20 -21.64 15.97
C SER A 307 38.47 -21.64 14.61
N PRO A 308 38.21 -22.80 13.99
CA PRO A 308 37.49 -22.88 12.71
C PRO A 308 36.12 -22.17 12.70
N VAL A 309 35.50 -22.04 13.88
CA VAL A 309 34.22 -21.35 14.08
C VAL A 309 34.36 -19.83 14.03
N GLU A 310 35.47 -19.28 14.56
CA GLU A 310 35.77 -17.85 14.51
C GLU A 310 36.09 -17.39 13.08
N ASP A 311 36.81 -18.23 12.32
CA ASP A 311 37.18 -17.98 10.93
C ASP A 311 35.97 -18.09 9.98
N ALA A 312 35.06 -19.04 10.22
CA ALA A 312 33.78 -19.15 9.51
C ALA A 312 32.86 -17.95 9.79
N GLY A 313 32.78 -17.48 11.05
CA GLY A 313 32.02 -16.29 11.42
C GLY A 313 32.59 -15.02 10.80
N ALA A 314 33.92 -14.88 10.71
CA ALA A 314 34.57 -13.76 10.05
C ALA A 314 34.28 -13.74 8.54
N LYS A 315 34.36 -14.89 7.86
CA LYS A 315 34.00 -15.04 6.44
C LYS A 315 32.54 -14.73 6.16
N ALA A 316 31.61 -15.19 7.01
CA ALA A 316 30.19 -14.89 6.87
C ALA A 316 29.90 -13.38 7.01
N ARG A 317 30.54 -12.69 7.98
CA ARG A 317 30.44 -11.24 8.16
C ARG A 317 31.05 -10.46 6.99
N ALA A 318 32.18 -10.90 6.47
CA ALA A 318 32.81 -10.31 5.30
C ALA A 318 31.94 -10.46 4.04
N ALA A 319 31.37 -11.65 3.83
CA ALA A 319 30.42 -11.90 2.75
C ALA A 319 29.15 -11.04 2.87
N GLN A 320 28.61 -10.89 4.08
CA GLN A 320 27.45 -10.01 4.32
C GLN A 320 27.77 -8.54 4.05
N ARG A 321 28.95 -8.05 4.44
CA ARG A 321 29.41 -6.67 4.15
C ARG A 321 29.59 -6.46 2.65
N ALA A 322 30.21 -7.41 1.96
CA ALA A 322 30.38 -7.37 0.51
C ALA A 322 29.03 -7.34 -0.22
N GLU A 323 28.07 -8.15 0.23
CA GLU A 323 26.72 -8.19 -0.33
C GLU A 323 25.93 -6.89 -0.08
N VAL A 324 26.05 -6.28 1.11
CA VAL A 324 25.45 -4.97 1.41
C VAL A 324 26.07 -3.88 0.54
N ALA A 325 27.40 -3.86 0.42
CA ALA A 325 28.11 -2.89 -0.42
C ALA A 325 27.75 -3.03 -1.90
N LYS A 326 27.64 -4.26 -2.39
CA LYS A 326 27.19 -4.56 -3.77
C LYS A 326 25.78 -4.03 -4.02
N ARG A 327 24.82 -4.35 -3.14
CA ARG A 327 23.44 -3.85 -3.26
C ARG A 327 23.35 -2.32 -3.22
N LEU A 328 24.17 -1.67 -2.40
CA LEU A 328 24.23 -0.22 -2.35
C LEU A 328 24.78 0.36 -3.67
N ALA A 329 25.84 -0.22 -4.21
CA ALA A 329 26.41 0.19 -5.49
C ALA A 329 25.42 0.02 -6.64
N GLU A 330 24.71 -1.11 -6.69
CA GLU A 330 23.65 -1.37 -7.68
C GLU A 330 22.51 -0.36 -7.57
N ARG A 331 22.05 -0.04 -6.35
CA ARG A 331 21.01 0.99 -6.13
C ARG A 331 21.47 2.37 -6.61
N LYS A 332 22.71 2.77 -6.31
CA LYS A 332 23.26 4.06 -6.77
C LYS A 332 23.40 4.11 -8.29
N ALA A 333 23.87 3.04 -8.92
CA ALA A 333 23.96 2.94 -10.37
C ALA A 333 22.59 3.05 -11.02
N GLN A 334 21.57 2.37 -10.47
CA GLN A 334 20.20 2.47 -10.93
C GLN A 334 19.62 3.88 -10.76
N ALA A 335 19.88 4.53 -9.62
CA ALA A 335 19.45 5.91 -9.36
C ALA A 335 20.07 6.91 -10.33
N ALA A 336 21.37 6.75 -10.63
CA ALA A 336 22.08 7.60 -11.58
C ALA A 336 21.54 7.43 -13.01
N GLU A 337 21.29 6.19 -13.42
CA GLU A 337 20.71 5.91 -14.74
C GLU A 337 19.28 6.42 -14.86
N GLU A 338 18.46 6.23 -13.83
CA GLU A 338 17.10 6.79 -13.78
C GLU A 338 17.14 8.32 -13.85
N THR A 339 18.03 8.97 -13.09
CA THR A 339 18.21 10.42 -13.13
C THR A 339 18.57 10.88 -14.54
N ARG A 340 19.55 10.22 -15.19
CA ARG A 340 19.98 10.55 -16.56
C ARG A 340 18.82 10.48 -17.54
N ILE A 341 18.05 9.38 -17.51
CA ILE A 341 16.92 9.15 -18.41
C ILE A 341 15.78 10.12 -18.12
N MET A 342 15.40 10.31 -16.86
CA MET A 342 14.21 11.10 -16.51
C MET A 342 14.46 12.61 -16.57
N SER A 343 15.69 13.08 -16.32
CA SER A 343 16.01 14.51 -16.36
C SER A 343 16.37 15.03 -17.75
N GLY A 344 16.96 14.21 -18.63
CA GLY A 344 17.42 14.65 -19.96
C GLY A 344 17.22 13.65 -21.11
N GLY A 345 16.67 12.47 -20.83
CA GLY A 345 16.43 11.44 -21.84
C GLY A 345 15.15 11.66 -22.66
N THR A 346 15.04 10.89 -23.74
CA THR A 346 13.87 10.88 -24.61
C THR A 346 12.70 10.10 -24.00
N TYR A 347 11.47 10.36 -24.48
CA TYR A 347 10.30 9.60 -24.07
C TYR A 347 10.45 8.09 -24.34
N ALA A 348 11.07 7.71 -25.46
CA ALA A 348 11.30 6.31 -25.81
C ALA A 348 12.25 5.61 -24.82
N GLU A 349 13.32 6.28 -24.38
CA GLU A 349 14.21 5.76 -23.34
C GLU A 349 13.47 5.61 -22.02
N ALA A 350 12.66 6.61 -21.62
CA ALA A 350 11.85 6.53 -20.41
C ALA A 350 10.82 5.38 -20.45
N VAL A 351 10.17 5.14 -21.59
CA VAL A 351 9.25 3.99 -21.77
C VAL A 351 10.00 2.66 -21.66
N ARG A 352 11.16 2.51 -22.32
CA ARG A 352 11.97 1.28 -22.24
C ARG A 352 12.43 1.01 -20.81
N PHE A 353 12.90 2.03 -20.11
CA PHE A 353 13.29 1.94 -18.70
C PHE A 353 12.13 1.46 -17.83
N ARG A 354 10.96 2.10 -17.94
CA ARG A 354 9.76 1.74 -17.19
C ARG A 354 9.26 0.34 -17.52
N ALA A 355 9.25 -0.07 -18.80
CA ALA A 355 8.85 -1.42 -19.19
C ALA A 355 9.73 -2.49 -18.53
N GLY A 356 11.05 -2.28 -18.52
CA GLY A 356 11.99 -3.19 -17.87
C GLY A 356 11.83 -3.21 -16.34
N ALA A 357 11.62 -2.06 -15.72
CA ALA A 357 11.36 -1.95 -14.29
C ALA A 357 10.04 -2.64 -13.89
N TYR A 358 8.98 -2.41 -14.67
CA TYR A 358 7.66 -2.96 -14.41
C TYR A 358 7.67 -4.49 -14.34
N LEU A 359 8.38 -5.17 -15.25
CA LEU A 359 8.52 -6.63 -15.22
C LEU A 359 9.25 -7.14 -13.96
N ARG A 360 10.26 -6.41 -13.48
CA ARG A 360 10.98 -6.75 -12.24
C ARG A 360 10.10 -6.52 -11.00
N ASP A 361 9.33 -5.44 -11.00
CA ASP A 361 8.55 -4.99 -9.85
C ASP A 361 7.12 -5.57 -9.79
N LEU A 362 6.75 -6.41 -10.76
CA LEU A 362 5.43 -7.05 -10.82
C LEU A 362 5.04 -7.74 -9.50
N GLY A 363 5.96 -8.43 -8.81
CA GLY A 363 5.61 -9.04 -7.52
C GLY A 363 5.71 -8.12 -6.30
N GLN A 364 6.36 -6.95 -6.38
CA GLN A 364 6.19 -5.90 -5.36
C GLN A 364 4.74 -5.37 -5.39
N SER A 365 4.19 -5.20 -6.60
CA SER A 365 2.77 -4.82 -6.79
C SER A 365 1.80 -5.85 -6.17
N VAL A 366 2.19 -7.12 -6.12
CA VAL A 366 1.42 -8.19 -5.48
C VAL A 366 1.49 -8.11 -3.94
N GLY A 367 2.61 -7.69 -3.35
CA GLY A 367 2.72 -7.47 -1.91
C GLY A 367 1.74 -6.40 -1.40
N LEU A 368 1.65 -5.26 -2.09
CA LEU A 368 0.66 -4.22 -1.81
C LEU A 368 -0.78 -4.75 -1.88
N SER A 369 -1.02 -5.73 -2.76
CA SER A 369 -2.35 -6.29 -3.01
C SER A 369 -2.93 -7.02 -1.79
N VAL A 370 -2.09 -7.56 -0.89
CA VAL A 370 -2.53 -8.19 0.39
C VAL A 370 -3.13 -7.14 1.32
N ILE A 371 -2.39 -6.04 1.53
CA ILE A 371 -2.83 -4.97 2.43
C ILE A 371 -4.08 -4.30 1.85
N ALA A 372 -4.08 -4.07 0.54
CA ALA A 372 -5.24 -3.55 -0.18
C ALA A 372 -6.47 -4.48 -0.07
N LEU A 373 -6.30 -5.81 -0.04
CA LEU A 373 -7.42 -6.75 0.17
C LEU A 373 -8.08 -6.53 1.53
N GLY A 374 -7.30 -6.31 2.58
CA GLY A 374 -7.82 -5.98 3.91
C GLY A 374 -8.68 -4.70 3.89
N LEU A 375 -8.19 -3.68 3.20
CA LEU A 375 -8.90 -2.41 3.05
C LEU A 375 -10.14 -2.54 2.15
N PHE A 376 -10.11 -3.38 1.11
CA PHE A 376 -11.27 -3.62 0.27
C PHE A 376 -12.40 -4.29 1.06
N LEU A 377 -12.06 -5.25 1.92
CA LEU A 377 -13.01 -5.91 2.82
C LEU A 377 -13.57 -4.95 3.87
N LEU A 378 -12.71 -4.11 4.45
CA LEU A 378 -13.12 -3.06 5.38
C LEU A 378 -14.08 -2.05 4.70
N GLY A 379 -13.78 -1.65 3.47
CA GLY A 379 -14.65 -0.78 2.66
C GLY A 379 -15.98 -1.45 2.35
N GLY A 380 -15.95 -2.75 2.02
CA GLY A 380 -17.15 -3.54 1.82
C GLY A 380 -18.01 -3.63 3.08
N TRP A 381 -17.41 -3.69 4.27
CA TRP A 381 -18.12 -3.63 5.54
C TRP A 381 -18.82 -2.28 5.76
N PHE A 382 -18.17 -1.15 5.48
CA PHE A 382 -18.79 0.20 5.60
C PHE A 382 -20.07 0.37 4.78
N ILE A 383 -20.16 -0.31 3.63
CA ILE A 383 -21.37 -0.33 2.80
C ILE A 383 -22.39 -1.31 3.34
N GLN A 384 -21.98 -2.52 3.71
CA GLN A 384 -22.87 -3.56 4.23
C GLN A 384 -23.48 -3.23 5.59
N SER A 385 -22.76 -2.50 6.45
CA SER A 385 -23.24 -2.05 7.75
C SER A 385 -24.26 -0.91 7.66
N GLY A 386 -24.46 -0.33 6.46
CA GLY A 386 -25.32 0.83 6.27
C GLY A 386 -24.67 2.16 6.67
N MET A 387 -23.45 2.16 7.25
CA MET A 387 -22.80 3.38 7.72
C MET A 387 -22.62 4.45 6.65
N MET A 388 -22.30 4.05 5.41
CA MET A 388 -22.15 5.00 4.30
C MET A 388 -23.44 5.24 3.51
N VAL A 389 -24.45 4.37 3.67
CA VAL A 389 -25.76 4.49 2.99
C VAL A 389 -26.69 5.39 3.81
N GLN A 390 -26.66 5.28 5.14
CA GLN A 390 -27.49 6.02 6.09
C GLN A 390 -26.62 6.63 7.20
N PRO A 391 -25.67 7.54 6.87
CA PRO A 391 -24.71 8.08 7.83
C PRO A 391 -25.37 8.76 9.04
N GLN A 392 -26.58 9.32 8.87
CA GLN A 392 -27.34 9.97 9.94
C GLN A 392 -27.68 9.04 11.10
N ARG A 393 -27.85 7.73 10.84
CA ARG A 393 -28.11 6.73 11.88
C ARG A 393 -26.85 6.32 12.64
N HIS A 394 -25.67 6.65 12.11
CA HIS A 394 -24.39 6.20 12.63
C HIS A 394 -23.48 7.35 13.10
N LEU A 395 -24.03 8.55 13.32
CA LEU A 395 -23.25 9.72 13.73
C LEU A 395 -22.43 9.52 15.02
N PRO A 396 -22.94 8.87 16.09
CA PRO A 396 -22.12 8.61 17.28
C PRO A 396 -20.88 7.75 16.98
N ALA A 397 -21.02 6.77 16.08
CA ALA A 397 -19.90 5.93 15.66
C ALA A 397 -18.87 6.74 14.85
N PHE A 398 -19.32 7.60 13.94
CA PHE A 398 -18.42 8.51 13.21
C PHE A 398 -17.74 9.52 14.14
N ARG A 399 -18.43 10.10 15.13
CA ARG A 399 -17.81 11.00 16.12
C ARG A 399 -16.72 10.29 16.91
N LYS A 400 -17.01 9.09 17.41
CA LYS A 400 -16.00 8.27 18.09
C LYS A 400 -14.82 7.99 17.18
N LEU A 401 -15.08 7.53 15.95
CA LEU A 401 -14.03 7.22 14.97
C LEU A 401 -13.19 8.44 14.60
N ALA A 402 -13.81 9.62 14.45
CA ALA A 402 -13.12 10.89 14.21
C ALA A 402 -12.20 11.23 15.37
N VAL A 403 -12.70 11.25 16.61
CA VAL A 403 -11.89 11.57 17.80
C VAL A 403 -10.77 10.56 18.00
N THR A 404 -11.08 9.26 18.05
CA THR A 404 -10.07 8.23 18.29
C THR A 404 -9.08 8.12 17.13
N GLY A 405 -9.56 8.23 15.89
CA GLY A 405 -8.72 8.15 14.70
C GLY A 405 -7.77 9.33 14.58
N MET A 406 -8.25 10.55 14.80
CA MET A 406 -7.44 11.76 14.74
C MET A 406 -6.42 11.81 15.89
N LEU A 407 -6.85 11.52 17.12
CA LEU A 407 -5.96 11.59 18.29
C LEU A 407 -4.95 10.44 18.30
N ALA A 408 -5.40 9.19 18.27
CA ALA A 408 -4.48 8.05 18.35
C ALA A 408 -3.64 7.91 17.07
N GLY A 409 -4.27 8.03 15.90
CA GLY A 409 -3.57 7.95 14.62
C GLY A 409 -2.62 9.13 14.39
N GLY A 410 -3.03 10.34 14.78
CA GLY A 410 -2.20 11.55 14.76
C GLY A 410 -1.01 11.43 15.70
N ALA A 411 -1.22 11.05 16.96
CA ALA A 411 -0.15 10.87 17.94
C ALA A 411 0.88 9.83 17.48
N LEU A 412 0.43 8.67 16.98
CA LEU A 412 1.33 7.63 16.44
C LEU A 412 2.10 8.12 15.21
N SER A 413 1.44 8.82 14.29
CA SER A 413 2.09 9.34 13.08
C SER A 413 3.11 10.42 13.40
N ILE A 414 2.80 11.33 14.33
CA ILE A 414 3.72 12.37 14.80
C ILE A 414 4.90 11.72 15.52
N ALA A 415 4.66 10.82 16.48
CA ALA A 415 5.72 10.11 17.19
C ALA A 415 6.66 9.37 16.23
N ALA A 416 6.10 8.64 15.26
CA ALA A 416 6.87 8.00 14.20
C ALA A 416 7.72 9.00 13.42
N SER A 417 7.11 10.10 12.97
CA SER A 417 7.79 11.12 12.17
C SER A 417 8.93 11.80 12.91
N LEU A 418 8.79 12.06 14.22
CA LEU A 418 9.82 12.69 15.05
C LEU A 418 11.04 11.77 15.20
N VAL A 419 10.83 10.46 15.28
CA VAL A 419 11.93 9.48 15.23
C VAL A 419 12.56 9.46 13.83
N SER A 420 11.74 9.55 12.78
CA SER A 420 12.19 9.62 11.38
C SER A 420 12.82 10.95 10.96
N LEU A 421 12.90 11.97 11.82
CA LEU A 421 13.69 13.18 11.58
C LEU A 421 15.17 13.02 12.01
N ARG A 422 15.51 12.04 12.85
CA ARG A 422 16.91 11.76 13.24
C ARG A 422 17.82 11.25 12.10
N PRO A 423 17.31 10.54 11.07
CA PRO A 423 18.07 10.23 9.85
C PRO A 423 18.68 11.43 9.12
N LEU A 424 18.26 12.68 9.41
CA LEU A 424 18.97 13.89 8.95
C LEU A 424 20.44 13.93 9.42
N GLU A 425 20.80 13.21 10.49
CA GLU A 425 22.16 13.10 11.03
C GLU A 425 22.93 11.87 10.50
N ARG A 426 22.28 10.96 9.75
CA ARG A 426 22.91 9.77 9.18
C ARG A 426 23.32 9.98 7.73
N ALA A 427 24.42 9.32 7.33
CA ALA A 427 24.71 9.12 5.92
C ALA A 427 23.53 8.39 5.25
N ALA A 428 23.06 8.91 4.11
CA ALA A 428 21.90 8.40 3.37
C ALA A 428 22.00 6.90 3.01
N ASP A 429 23.21 6.34 3.06
CA ASP A 429 23.54 4.96 2.70
C ASP A 429 23.60 3.98 3.89
N ALA A 430 23.38 4.44 5.13
CA ALA A 430 23.46 3.58 6.30
C ALA A 430 22.29 2.55 6.32
N PRO A 431 22.53 1.28 6.68
CA PRO A 431 21.47 0.29 6.80
C PRO A 431 20.42 0.74 7.85
N PRO A 432 19.14 0.35 7.68
CA PRO A 432 18.09 0.76 8.61
C PRO A 432 18.40 0.24 10.02
N ASP A 433 18.47 1.14 11.00
CA ASP A 433 18.64 0.76 12.39
C ASP A 433 17.30 0.37 13.02
N ALA A 434 17.36 -0.15 14.25
CA ALA A 434 16.18 -0.60 14.98
C ALA A 434 15.13 0.51 15.17
N LEU A 435 15.60 1.75 15.40
CA LEU A 435 14.75 2.92 15.57
C LEU A 435 14.03 3.32 14.28
N TRP A 436 14.70 3.27 13.13
CA TRP A 436 14.04 3.51 11.83
C TRP A 436 12.93 2.49 11.55
N GLN A 437 13.17 1.20 11.85
CA GLN A 437 12.15 0.17 11.69
C GLN A 437 10.97 0.36 12.64
N LEU A 438 11.25 0.72 13.90
CA LEU A 438 10.21 1.06 14.87
C LEU A 438 9.39 2.27 14.38
N ALA A 439 10.05 3.32 13.89
CA ALA A 439 9.38 4.50 13.33
C ALA A 439 8.48 4.13 12.15
N ASN A 440 8.96 3.31 11.21
CA ASN A 440 8.15 2.84 10.08
C ASN A 440 6.94 2.00 10.56
N ALA A 441 7.12 1.16 11.58
CA ALA A 441 6.04 0.36 12.14
C ALA A 441 4.96 1.25 12.78
N LEU A 442 5.37 2.21 13.63
CA LEU A 442 4.49 3.19 14.23
C LEU A 442 3.77 4.04 13.16
N HIS A 443 4.46 4.40 12.08
CA HIS A 443 3.91 5.13 10.96
C HIS A 443 2.76 4.36 10.30
N MET A 444 2.95 3.06 10.03
CA MET A 444 1.91 2.19 9.48
C MET A 444 0.76 1.93 10.48
N MET A 445 1.06 1.79 11.78
CA MET A 445 0.04 1.63 12.83
C MET A 445 -0.85 2.87 12.94
N GLY A 446 -0.25 4.06 12.85
CA GLY A 446 -0.97 5.34 12.86
C GLY A 446 -1.76 5.61 11.57
N GLY A 447 -1.35 5.03 10.45
CA GLY A 447 -1.93 5.27 9.13
C GLY A 447 -3.42 4.92 9.02
N LEU A 448 -3.82 3.70 9.39
CA LEU A 448 -5.23 3.27 9.28
C LEU A 448 -6.17 4.07 10.20
N PRO A 449 -5.90 4.22 11.52
CA PRO A 449 -6.74 5.02 12.40
C PRO A 449 -6.88 6.47 11.95
N LEU A 450 -5.78 7.11 11.52
CA LEU A 450 -5.81 8.50 11.07
C LEU A 450 -6.60 8.67 9.77
N MET A 451 -6.41 7.74 8.81
CA MET A 451 -7.20 7.71 7.58
C MET A 451 -8.69 7.55 7.87
N LEU A 452 -9.06 6.63 8.76
CA LEU A 452 -10.46 6.46 9.18
C LEU A 452 -11.00 7.69 9.92
N GLY A 453 -10.14 8.39 10.67
CA GLY A 453 -10.42 9.70 11.26
C GLY A 453 -10.77 10.74 10.19
N TYR A 454 -9.98 10.84 9.12
CA TYR A 454 -10.26 11.73 7.99
C TYR A 454 -11.61 11.42 7.32
N VAL A 455 -11.87 10.13 7.03
CA VAL A 455 -13.15 9.70 6.46
C VAL A 455 -14.30 10.10 7.38
N ALA A 456 -14.17 9.85 8.68
CA ALA A 456 -15.21 10.18 9.66
C ALA A 456 -15.45 11.69 9.78
N CYS A 457 -14.38 12.50 9.82
CA CYS A 457 -14.47 13.96 9.82
C CYS A 457 -15.20 14.48 8.57
N LEU A 458 -14.88 13.96 7.38
CA LEU A 458 -15.57 14.34 6.14
C LEU A 458 -17.05 13.97 6.17
N VAL A 459 -17.38 12.75 6.62
CA VAL A 459 -18.77 12.31 6.73
C VAL A 459 -19.56 13.19 7.69
N LEU A 460 -18.99 13.54 8.85
CA LEU A 460 -19.61 14.43 9.84
C LEU A 460 -19.76 15.86 9.32
N ALA A 461 -18.74 16.40 8.65
CA ALA A 461 -18.79 17.73 8.06
C ALA A 461 -19.90 17.83 7.00
N LEU A 462 -20.08 16.79 6.18
CA LEU A 462 -21.15 16.70 5.19
C LEU A 462 -22.57 16.59 5.79
N GLN A 463 -22.72 16.46 7.11
CA GLN A 463 -24.04 16.57 7.76
C GLN A 463 -24.46 18.03 7.97
N ALA A 464 -23.53 18.98 7.97
CA ALA A 464 -23.81 20.40 8.09
C ALA A 464 -23.99 21.05 6.70
N ALA A 465 -24.92 22.00 6.59
CA ALA A 465 -25.16 22.72 5.33
C ALA A 465 -23.89 23.41 4.79
N THR A 466 -23.10 24.03 5.68
CA THR A 466 -21.81 24.63 5.32
C THR A 466 -20.83 23.60 4.77
N GLY A 467 -20.73 22.42 5.40
CA GLY A 467 -19.84 21.37 4.93
C GLY A 467 -20.29 20.78 3.59
N GLN A 468 -21.60 20.63 3.35
CA GLN A 468 -22.10 20.25 2.03
C GLN A 468 -21.77 21.28 0.95
N ARG A 469 -21.91 22.58 1.26
CA ARG A 469 -21.57 23.67 0.33
C ARG A 469 -20.07 23.68 0.01
N LEU A 470 -19.20 23.58 1.01
CA LEU A 470 -17.75 23.66 0.82
C LEU A 470 -17.15 22.37 0.24
N LEU A 471 -17.42 21.22 0.89
CA LEU A 471 -16.82 19.95 0.48
C LEU A 471 -17.52 19.35 -0.74
N GLY A 472 -18.79 19.71 -1.00
CA GLY A 472 -19.53 19.28 -2.18
C GLY A 472 -18.87 19.71 -3.50
N TRP A 473 -18.06 20.78 -3.49
CA TRP A 473 -17.26 21.20 -4.65
C TRP A 473 -16.25 20.15 -5.12
N LEU A 474 -15.84 19.22 -4.25
CA LEU A 474 -14.94 18.12 -4.61
C LEU A 474 -15.66 16.95 -5.29
N ALA A 475 -17.00 16.88 -5.22
CA ALA A 475 -17.75 15.74 -5.74
C ALA A 475 -17.55 15.53 -7.26
N PRO A 476 -17.56 16.57 -8.13
CA PRO A 476 -17.25 16.39 -9.56
C PRO A 476 -15.87 15.79 -9.81
N ALA A 477 -14.84 16.24 -9.09
CA ALA A 477 -13.50 15.68 -9.20
C ALA A 477 -13.45 14.20 -8.80
N GLY A 478 -14.15 13.81 -7.74
CA GLY A 478 -14.26 12.41 -7.34
C GLY A 478 -15.14 11.53 -8.24
N ARG A 479 -16.11 12.12 -8.95
CA ARG A 479 -16.87 11.43 -10.02
C ARG A 479 -15.99 11.10 -11.23
N MET A 480 -14.92 11.87 -11.43
CA MET A 480 -13.91 11.73 -12.48
C MET A 480 -12.56 11.24 -11.92
N ALA A 481 -12.56 10.45 -10.84
CA ALA A 481 -11.33 10.10 -10.14
C ALA A 481 -10.30 9.35 -10.99
N LEU A 482 -10.72 8.45 -11.88
CA LEU A 482 -9.79 7.72 -12.75
C LEU A 482 -9.23 8.63 -13.84
N THR A 483 -10.05 9.49 -14.43
CA THR A 483 -9.59 10.52 -15.38
C THR A 483 -8.60 11.46 -14.70
N ASN A 484 -8.94 12.00 -13.53
CA ASN A 484 -8.12 12.97 -12.83
C ASN A 484 -6.79 12.36 -12.36
N TYR A 485 -6.79 11.11 -11.87
CA TYR A 485 -5.57 10.39 -11.50
C TYR A 485 -4.62 10.21 -12.69
N LEU A 486 -5.11 9.74 -13.84
CA LEU A 486 -4.27 9.58 -15.03
C LEU A 486 -3.80 10.94 -15.60
N MET A 487 -4.64 11.97 -15.51
CA MET A 487 -4.30 13.33 -15.90
C MET A 487 -3.23 13.93 -14.97
N GLN A 488 -3.25 13.64 -13.67
CA GLN A 488 -2.18 14.04 -12.75
C GLN A 488 -0.84 13.45 -13.17
N SER A 489 -0.81 12.14 -13.47
CA SER A 489 0.41 11.48 -13.93
C SER A 489 0.90 12.02 -15.27
N LEU A 490 -0.01 12.27 -16.22
CA LEU A 490 0.33 12.87 -17.51
C LEU A 490 0.91 14.29 -17.34
N ILE A 491 0.24 15.14 -16.56
CA ILE A 491 0.70 16.51 -16.31
C ILE A 491 2.05 16.50 -15.59
N ALA A 492 2.20 15.70 -14.53
CA ALA A 492 3.46 15.61 -13.79
C ALA A 492 4.60 15.06 -14.65
N SER A 493 4.33 14.01 -15.45
CA SER A 493 5.29 13.45 -16.40
C SER A 493 5.77 14.50 -17.41
N LEU A 494 4.85 15.25 -18.03
CA LEU A 494 5.21 16.31 -18.97
C LEU A 494 5.85 17.52 -18.30
N PHE A 495 5.57 17.80 -17.03
CA PHE A 495 6.11 18.95 -16.33
C PHE A 495 7.54 18.69 -15.80
N PHE A 496 7.76 17.55 -15.15
CA PHE A 496 9.03 17.26 -14.47
C PHE A 496 10.08 16.61 -15.37
N TYR A 497 9.70 15.70 -16.28
CA TYR A 497 10.70 14.94 -17.03
C TYR A 497 11.31 15.73 -18.20
N GLY A 498 12.54 15.37 -18.57
CA GLY A 498 13.34 16.04 -19.60
C GLY A 498 12.73 16.01 -21.00
N TYR A 499 11.94 14.98 -21.33
CA TYR A 499 11.19 14.93 -22.58
C TYR A 499 9.97 15.86 -22.63
N GLY A 500 9.65 16.53 -21.53
CA GLY A 500 8.58 17.52 -21.41
C GLY A 500 9.15 18.91 -21.17
N LEU A 501 8.82 19.52 -20.03
CA LEU A 501 9.29 20.85 -19.62
C LEU A 501 10.58 20.82 -18.78
N GLY A 502 11.02 19.64 -18.31
CA GLY A 502 12.34 19.47 -17.68
C GLY A 502 12.49 20.09 -16.29
N HIS A 503 11.44 20.16 -15.47
CA HIS A 503 11.53 20.70 -14.10
C HIS A 503 11.99 19.70 -13.02
N TRP A 504 12.73 18.66 -13.40
CA TRP A 504 13.25 17.64 -12.49
C TRP A 504 14.10 18.26 -11.36
N GLY A 505 13.98 17.75 -10.15
CA GLY A 505 14.69 18.26 -8.98
C GLY A 505 14.06 19.51 -8.33
N MET A 506 12.82 19.87 -8.69
CA MET A 506 12.08 20.97 -8.06
C MET A 506 12.03 20.88 -6.52
N PRO A 507 12.20 21.97 -5.76
CA PRO A 507 12.09 21.97 -4.30
C PRO A 507 10.73 21.49 -3.76
N ARG A 508 10.72 20.89 -2.56
CA ARG A 508 9.53 20.20 -2.02
C ARG A 508 8.35 21.14 -1.77
N ALA A 509 8.60 22.36 -1.31
CA ALA A 509 7.58 23.38 -1.11
C ALA A 509 6.94 23.80 -2.45
N GLN A 510 7.74 23.95 -3.50
CA GLN A 510 7.24 24.28 -4.84
C GLN A 510 6.41 23.15 -5.44
N GLN A 511 6.80 21.88 -5.21
CA GLN A 511 5.99 20.72 -5.61
C GLN A 511 4.60 20.75 -4.96
N ALA A 512 4.49 21.13 -3.69
CA ALA A 512 3.19 21.23 -3.01
C ALA A 512 2.30 22.33 -3.62
N VAL A 513 2.89 23.48 -3.97
CA VAL A 513 2.19 24.55 -4.69
C VAL A 513 1.72 24.07 -6.06
N PHE A 514 2.58 23.40 -6.82
CA PHE A 514 2.24 22.79 -8.11
C PHE A 514 1.04 21.84 -7.98
N VAL A 515 1.03 20.96 -6.97
CA VAL A 515 -0.09 20.05 -6.71
C VAL A 515 -1.38 20.80 -6.42
N VAL A 516 -1.37 21.82 -5.57
CA VAL A 516 -2.56 22.60 -5.23
C VAL A 516 -3.12 23.31 -6.46
N VAL A 517 -2.25 23.93 -7.27
CA VAL A 517 -2.65 24.62 -8.50
C VAL A 517 -3.25 23.65 -9.49
N VAL A 518 -2.54 22.57 -9.82
CA VAL A 518 -3.02 21.57 -10.79
C VAL A 518 -4.31 20.95 -10.29
N PHE A 519 -4.40 20.47 -9.04
CA PHE A 519 -5.62 19.88 -8.52
C PHE A 519 -6.79 20.87 -8.50
N GLY A 520 -6.57 22.13 -8.15
CA GLY A 520 -7.58 23.19 -8.24
C GLY A 520 -8.13 23.35 -9.67
N LEU A 521 -7.25 23.38 -10.66
CA LEU A 521 -7.63 23.39 -12.08
C LEU A 521 -8.39 22.11 -12.48
N GLN A 522 -7.99 20.93 -11.98
CA GLN A 522 -8.72 19.68 -12.24
C GLN A 522 -10.13 19.71 -11.65
N VAL A 523 -10.32 20.32 -10.47
CA VAL A 523 -11.65 20.50 -9.86
C VAL A 523 -12.52 21.37 -10.77
N LEU A 524 -12.03 22.53 -11.20
CA LEU A 524 -12.75 23.43 -12.11
C LEU A 524 -13.08 22.75 -13.43
N LEU A 525 -12.11 22.03 -14.02
CA LEU A 525 -12.30 21.27 -15.25
C LEU A 525 -13.35 20.17 -15.07
N SER A 526 -13.37 19.49 -13.91
CA SER A 526 -14.35 18.45 -13.61
C SER A 526 -15.78 18.99 -13.52
N HIS A 527 -15.96 20.19 -12.95
CA HIS A 527 -17.24 20.90 -12.96
C HIS A 527 -17.68 21.24 -14.39
N TRP A 528 -16.79 21.89 -15.16
CA TRP A 528 -17.06 22.26 -16.54
C TRP A 528 -17.40 21.05 -17.42
N TRP A 529 -16.67 19.95 -17.25
CA TRP A 529 -16.85 18.72 -18.01
C TRP A 529 -18.18 18.03 -17.67
N LEU A 530 -18.47 17.84 -16.38
CA LEU A 530 -19.69 17.13 -15.95
C LEU A 530 -20.97 17.95 -16.13
N ALA A 531 -20.85 19.26 -16.42
CA ALA A 531 -21.98 20.07 -16.90
C ALA A 531 -22.40 19.71 -18.34
N ARG A 532 -21.55 19.05 -19.12
CA ARG A 532 -21.79 18.69 -20.55
C ARG A 532 -21.86 17.19 -20.78
N PHE A 533 -21.12 16.42 -19.97
CA PHE A 533 -20.95 14.98 -20.13
C PHE A 533 -21.37 14.22 -18.87
N ARG A 534 -21.84 12.99 -19.05
CA ARG A 534 -22.32 12.13 -17.95
C ARG A 534 -21.19 11.55 -17.10
N TYR A 535 -20.03 11.33 -17.71
CA TYR A 535 -18.88 10.65 -17.14
C TYR A 535 -17.60 11.36 -17.58
N GLY A 536 -16.52 11.22 -16.80
CA GLY A 536 -15.18 11.53 -17.31
C GLY A 536 -14.81 10.62 -18.49
N PRO A 537 -13.88 11.04 -19.36
CA PRO A 537 -13.49 10.29 -20.55
C PRO A 537 -13.06 8.84 -20.23
N ILE A 538 -12.22 8.66 -19.21
CA ILE A 538 -11.70 7.33 -18.87
C ILE A 538 -12.76 6.52 -18.12
N GLU A 539 -13.58 7.14 -17.28
CA GLU A 539 -14.72 6.45 -16.66
C GLU A 539 -15.73 5.97 -17.70
N TRP A 540 -15.95 6.74 -18.77
CA TRP A 540 -16.80 6.35 -19.88
C TRP A 540 -16.26 5.12 -20.59
N LEU A 541 -14.98 5.15 -20.97
CA LEU A 541 -14.30 4.02 -21.62
C LEU A 541 -14.29 2.78 -20.71
N TRP A 542 -14.00 2.98 -19.43
CA TRP A 542 -14.01 1.90 -18.44
C TRP A 542 -15.39 1.26 -18.29
N ARG A 543 -16.47 2.06 -18.32
CA ARG A 543 -17.84 1.56 -18.31
C ARG A 543 -18.17 0.81 -19.58
N TRP A 544 -17.76 1.32 -20.74
CA TRP A 544 -17.97 0.63 -22.01
C TRP A 544 -17.34 -0.77 -21.98
N MET A 545 -16.08 -0.90 -21.55
CA MET A 545 -15.44 -2.21 -21.39
C MET A 545 -16.09 -3.08 -20.30
N THR A 546 -16.58 -2.48 -19.22
CA THR A 546 -17.24 -3.20 -18.10
C THR A 546 -18.57 -3.81 -18.53
N TYR A 547 -19.42 -3.03 -19.18
CA TYR A 547 -20.79 -3.42 -19.49
C TYR A 547 -20.91 -4.05 -20.89
N GLY A 548 -19.99 -3.76 -21.81
CA GLY A 548 -20.03 -4.22 -23.21
C GLY A 548 -20.96 -3.38 -24.09
N THR A 549 -21.72 -2.45 -23.50
CA THR A 549 -22.58 -1.51 -24.22
C THR A 549 -22.00 -0.11 -24.13
N ARG A 550 -22.00 0.63 -25.24
CA ARG A 550 -21.48 2.00 -25.33
C ARG A 550 -22.44 2.94 -24.58
N PRO A 551 -22.08 3.49 -23.40
CA PRO A 551 -22.99 4.36 -22.68
C PRO A 551 -23.07 5.74 -23.37
N ALA A 552 -24.20 6.43 -23.22
CA ALA A 552 -24.31 7.81 -23.71
C ALA A 552 -23.33 8.72 -22.97
N LEU A 553 -22.44 9.39 -23.72
CA LEU A 553 -21.41 10.28 -23.17
C LEU A 553 -21.96 11.66 -22.85
N ARG A 554 -22.68 12.27 -23.80
CA ARG A 554 -23.30 13.59 -23.63
C ARG A 554 -24.58 13.46 -22.79
N LEU A 555 -24.88 14.52 -22.03
CA LEU A 555 -26.22 14.68 -21.49
C LEU A 555 -27.18 14.81 -22.68
N ALA A 556 -28.36 14.18 -22.59
CA ALA A 556 -29.41 14.49 -23.57
C ALA A 556 -29.64 16.00 -23.47
N ALA A 557 -29.64 16.70 -24.61
CA ALA A 557 -30.13 18.07 -24.62
C ALA A 557 -31.52 18.00 -23.97
N SER A 558 -31.74 18.75 -22.89
CA SER A 558 -33.11 19.03 -22.49
C SER A 558 -33.76 19.55 -23.76
N VAL A 559 -34.78 18.84 -24.24
CA VAL A 559 -35.72 19.43 -25.20
C VAL A 559 -36.23 20.66 -24.47
N ALA A 560 -35.63 21.81 -24.80
CA ALA A 560 -36.08 23.09 -24.35
C ALA A 560 -37.45 23.27 -25.01
N ALA A 561 -38.50 23.11 -24.20
CA ALA A 561 -39.80 23.67 -24.48
C ALA A 561 -39.80 25.10 -23.95
#